data_AF-A0A838F686-F1
#
_entry.id   AF-A0A838F686-F1
#
_cell.length_a   1.000
_cell.length_b   1.000
_cell.length_c   1.000
_cell.angle_alpha   90.00
_cell.angle_beta   90.00
_cell.angle_gamma   90.00
#
_symmetry.space_group_name_H-M   'P 1'
#
loop_
_entity.id
_entity.type
_entity.pdbx_description
1 polymer ?
#
loop_
_entity_poly.entity_id
_entity_poly.type
_entity_poly.pdbx_seq_one_letter_code
_entity_poly.pdbx_strand_id
1 'polypeptide(L)' 'MNIYFVFLGAGILVLIFGILTFNGKTALSKRSHFIFGIELDKSVIGIVIFFLGMVLISVFLIGVIGPHFNKEGI' A
#
# COMPACT_ATOMS: atom_id res chain seq x y z
N MET A 1 2.71 -22.42 3.27
CA MET A 1 3.56 -21.30 3.71
C MET A 1 3.98 -20.35 2.58
N ASN A 2 3.38 -20.37 1.38
CA ASN A 2 3.90 -19.61 0.23
C ASN A 2 3.08 -18.35 -0.13
N ILE A 3 1.75 -18.42 -0.07
CA ILE A 3 0.88 -17.31 -0.49
C ILE A 3 0.93 -16.10 0.45
N TYR A 4 1.09 -16.34 1.75
CA TYR A 4 1.15 -15.28 2.75
C TYR A 4 2.39 -14.37 2.56
N PHE A 5 3.55 -14.95 2.25
CA PHE A 5 4.77 -14.18 1.97
C PHE A 5 4.65 -13.34 0.69
N VAL A 6 3.90 -13.84 -0.31
CA VAL A 6 3.62 -13.09 -1.54
C VAL A 6 2.76 -11.86 -1.24
N PHE A 7 1.70 -12.00 -0.42
CA PHE A 7 0.85 -10.87 -0.03
C PHE A 7 1.60 -9.84 0.81
N LEU A 8 2.45 -10.27 1.74
CA LEU A 8 3.30 -9.38 2.52
C LEU A 8 4.29 -8.60 1.62
N GLY A 9 4.98 -9.32 0.72
CA GLY A 9 5.91 -8.72 -0.23
C GLY A 9 5.22 -7.70 -1.16
N ALA A 10 4.04 -8.05 -1.68
CA ALA A 10 3.22 -7.13 -2.48
C ALA A 10 2.81 -5.88 -1.68
N GLY A 11 2.38 -6.04 -0.42
CA GLY A 11 2.03 -4.92 0.45
C GLY A 11 3.20 -3.96 0.69
N ILE A 12 4.39 -4.50 0.96
CA ILE A 12 5.62 -3.71 1.15
C ILE A 12 5.99 -2.96 -0.14
N LEU A 13 5.91 -3.61 -1.30
CA LEU A 13 6.19 -2.97 -2.59
C LEU A 13 5.22 -1.82 -2.90
N VAL A 14 3.92 -2.01 -2.62
CA VAL A 14 2.90 -0.96 -2.76
C VAL A 14 3.21 0.22 -1.85
N LEU A 15 3.66 -0.04 -0.62
CA LEU A 15 3.99 0.99 0.36
C LEU A 15 5.23 1.80 -0.04
N ILE A 16 6.28 1.13 -0.50
CA ILE A 16 7.49 1.77 -1.06
C ILE A 16 7.11 2.62 -2.27
N PHE A 17 6.28 2.10 -3.18
CA PHE A 17 5.83 2.83 -4.35
C PHE A 17 5.00 4.08 -3.99
N GLY A 18 4.12 3.98 -2.98
CA GLY A 18 3.37 5.11 -2.43
C GLY A 18 4.29 6.21 -1.88
N ILE A 19 5.31 5.85 -1.11
CA ILE A 19 6.31 6.78 -0.56
C ILE A 19 7.12 7.46 -1.68
N LEU A 20 7.57 6.69 -2.68
CA LEU A 20 8.31 7.23 -3.82
C LEU A 20 7.44 8.17 -4.65
N THR A 21 6.15 7.87 -4.78
CA THR A 21 5.17 8.71 -5.48
C THR A 21 4.90 10.00 -4.72
N PHE A 22 4.70 9.92 -3.41
CA PHE A 22 4.51 11.09 -2.54
C PHE A 22 5.72 12.02 -2.55
N ASN A 23 6.93 11.47 -2.46
CA ASN A 23 8.17 12.24 -2.47
C ASN A 23 8.54 12.80 -3.87
N GLY A 24 7.70 12.60 -4.89
CA GLY A 24 7.95 13.08 -6.26
C GLY A 24 9.17 12.45 -6.93
N LYS A 25 9.70 11.35 -6.38
CA LYS A 25 10.86 10.61 -6.93
C LYS A 25 10.47 9.65 -8.05
N THR A 26 9.19 9.58 -8.40
CA THR A 26 8.70 8.78 -9.51
C THR A 26 8.59 9.61 -10.78
N ALA A 27 9.00 9.01 -11.90
CA ALA A 27 8.76 9.56 -13.24
C ALA A 27 7.29 9.41 -13.68
N LEU A 28 6.35 9.49 -12.74
CA LEU A 28 4.96 9.81 -13.07
C LEU A 28 5.03 11.18 -13.75
N SER A 29 4.87 11.20 -15.07
CA SER A 29 4.96 12.38 -15.91
C SER A 29 4.23 13.56 -15.26
N LYS A 30 4.69 14.80 -15.47
CA LYS A 30 3.93 16.04 -15.17
C LYS A 30 2.60 16.14 -15.96
N ARG A 31 2.01 15.03 -16.37
CA ARG A 31 0.60 14.93 -16.70
C ARG A 31 -0.14 14.76 -15.39
N SER A 32 -0.76 15.83 -14.91
CA SER A 32 -1.95 15.72 -14.09
C SER A 32 -2.84 14.65 -14.73
N HIS A 33 -3.09 13.56 -14.01
CA HIS A 33 -4.07 12.59 -14.45
C HIS A 33 -5.41 13.32 -14.35
N PHE A 34 -5.89 13.87 -15.46
CA PHE A 34 -7.24 14.41 -15.60
C PHE A 34 -8.23 13.26 -15.42
N ILE A 35 -8.60 13.02 -14.16
CA ILE A 35 -9.64 12.07 -13.77
C ILE A 35 -10.82 12.94 -13.35
N PHE A 36 -11.89 12.92 -14.15
CA PHE A 36 -13.12 13.70 -13.91
C PHE A 36 -12.95 15.23 -13.76
N GLY A 37 -12.04 15.86 -14.51
CA GLY A 37 -11.89 17.33 -14.50
C GLY A 37 -11.24 17.90 -13.24
N ILE A 38 -10.72 17.04 -12.35
CA ILE A 38 -9.98 17.44 -11.15
C ILE A 38 -8.49 17.22 -11.43
N GLU A 39 -7.69 18.29 -11.28
CA GLU A 39 -6.25 18.19 -11.31
C GLU A 39 -5.77 17.51 -10.03
N LEU A 40 -5.61 16.18 -10.07
CA LEU A 40 -5.05 15.45 -8.94
C LEU A 40 -3.54 15.63 -8.91
N ASP A 41 -3.08 16.25 -7.83
CA ASP A 41 -1.67 16.44 -7.58
C ASP A 41 -0.99 15.09 -7.26
N LYS A 42 0.27 14.93 -7.68
CA LYS A 42 0.97 13.63 -7.54
C LYS A 42 1.14 13.21 -6.08
N SER A 43 1.21 14.19 -5.17
CA SER A 43 1.22 14.01 -3.73
C SER A 43 -0.05 13.30 -3.25
N VAL A 44 -1.23 13.68 -3.75
CA VAL A 44 -2.52 13.07 -3.42
C VAL A 44 -2.58 11.61 -3.88
N ILE A 45 -2.12 11.34 -5.10
CA ILE A 45 -2.04 9.98 -5.65
C ILE A 45 -1.08 9.13 -4.79
N GLY A 46 0.07 9.67 -4.41
CA GLY A 46 1.02 9.00 -3.53
C GLY A 46 0.43 8.68 -2.15
N ILE A 47 -0.32 9.61 -1.56
CA ILE A 47 -1.02 9.42 -0.29
C ILE A 47 -2.06 8.29 -0.40
N VAL A 48 -2.88 8.28 -1.44
CA VAL A 48 -3.90 7.24 -1.64
C VAL A 48 -3.27 5.85 -1.76
N ILE A 49 -2.20 5.74 -2.54
CA ILE A 49 -1.46 4.48 -2.71
C ILE A 49 -0.80 4.05 -1.39
N PHE A 50 -0.24 5.00 -0.64
CA PHE A 50 0.35 4.73 0.67
C PHE A 50 -0.69 4.19 1.66
N PHE A 51 -1.87 4.82 1.76
CA PHE A 51 -2.95 4.33 2.61
C PHE A 51 -3.44 2.95 2.19
N LEU A 52 -3.56 2.69 0.89
CA LEU A 52 -3.91 1.37 0.38
C LEU A 52 -2.90 0.31 0.80
N GLY A 53 -1.59 0.61 0.71
CA GLY A 53 -0.52 -0.26 1.18
C GLY A 53 -0.62 -0.57 2.68
N MET A 54 -0.89 0.44 3.50
CA MET A 54 -1.09 0.28 4.94
C MET A 54 -2.26 -0.65 5.27
N VAL A 55 -3.41 -0.45 4.62
CA VAL A 55 -4.60 -1.31 4.83
C VAL A 55 -4.30 -2.76 4.47
N LEU A 56 -3.63 -3.01 3.34
CA LEU A 56 -3.27 -4.37 2.92
C LEU A 56 -2.35 -5.06 3.93
N ILE A 57 -1.37 -4.35 4.47
CA ILE A 57 -0.48 -4.88 5.50
C ILE A 57 -1.24 -5.13 6.80
N SER A 58 -2.11 -4.22 7.24
CA SER A 58 -2.91 -4.42 8.45
C SER A 58 -3.83 -5.64 8.36
N VAL A 59 -4.55 -5.81 7.24
CA VAL A 59 -5.40 -6.98 6.99
C VAL A 59 -4.57 -8.26 6.98
N PHE A 60 -3.38 -8.22 6.36
CA PHE A 60 -2.45 -9.34 6.38
C PHE A 60 -1.98 -9.71 7.79
N LEU A 61 -1.53 -8.74 8.59
CA LEU A 61 -1.06 -8.96 9.96
C LEU A 61 -2.16 -9.56 10.82
N ILE A 62 -3.39 -9.04 10.73
CA ILE A 62 -4.54 -9.58 11.46
C ILE A 62 -4.88 -11.00 10.98
N GLY A 63 -4.91 -11.23 9.68
CA GLY A 63 -5.27 -12.52 9.08
C GLY A 63 -4.23 -13.63 9.28
N VAL A 64 -2.96 -13.29 9.44
CA VAL A 64 -1.87 -14.27 9.62
C VAL A 64 -1.48 -14.41 11.08
N ILE A 65 -1.33 -13.31 11.81
CA ILE A 65 -0.85 -13.31 13.19
C ILE A 65 -2.02 -13.54 14.17
N GLY A 66 -3.21 -13.01 13.88
CA GLY A 66 -4.40 -13.20 14.72
C GLY A 66 -4.75 -14.67 15.01
N PRO A 67 -4.80 -15.55 13.98
CA PRO A 67 -5.00 -16.97 14.20
C PRO A 67 -3.84 -17.68 14.92
N HIS A 68 -2.64 -17.10 14.92
CA HIS A 68 -1.51 -17.62 15.69
C HIS A 68 -1.71 -17.38 17.19
N PHE A 69 -2.09 -16.16 17.60
CA PHE A 69 -2.42 -15.86 18.99
C PHE A 69 -3.63 -16.66 19.51
N ASN A 70 -4.65 -16.85 18.67
CA ASN A 70 -5.83 -17.63 19.04
C ASN A 70 -5.54 -19.13 19.27
N LYS A 71 -4.51 -19.69 18.62
CA LYS A 71 -4.09 -21.07 18.84
C LYS A 71 -3.19 -21.24 20.07
N GLU A 72 -2.53 -20.16 20.49
CA GLU A 72 -1.61 -20.14 21.63
C GLU A 72 -2.30 -19.75 22.95
N GLY A 73 -3.58 -19.38 22.91
CA GLY A 73 -4.40 -19.15 24.11
C GLY A 73 -3.97 -17.94 24.95
N ILE A 74 -3.45 -16.91 24.29
CA ILE A 74 -3.11 -15.60 24.89
C ILE A 74 -4.34 -14.69 24.85
#